data_AF-A0A8T2JBE0-F1
#
_entry.id   AF-A0A8T2JBE0-F1
#
_cell.length_a   1.000
_cell.length_b   1.000
_cell.length_c   1.000
_cell.angle_alpha   90.00
_cell.angle_beta   90.00
_cell.angle_gamma   90.00
#
_symmetry.space_group_name_H-M   'P 1'
#
loop_
_entity.id
_entity.type
_entity.pdbx_description
1 polymer ?
#
loop_
_entity_poly.entity_id
_entity_poly.type
_entity_poly.pdbx_seq_one_letter_code
_entity_poly.pdbx_strand_id
1 'polypeptide(L)'
;MLYSNDYAADFVKSVKARDSEFTTNQGDQPLIVQFAAKEAQVSRCRKSVCPFASGIDLNCGCPQRWAMAAGYGAVLVNQPELVSDIVRQVRNQINKPSFSVSVKIRIHSDITRTVDLCRKAEAAGVSWITVHGRTHEERNNPVHYDAIKTIKESLSLPVVANGDIKSLREVRIFIR
;
A
#
# COMPACT_ATOMS: atom_id res chain seq x y z
N MET A 1 -2.21 13.14 -0.42
CA MET A 1 -2.69 11.85 0.12
C MET A 1 -2.10 11.71 1.50
N LEU A 2 -2.91 11.89 2.53
CA LEU A 2 -2.50 11.63 3.91
C LEU A 2 -2.63 10.12 4.15
N TYR A 3 -1.66 9.53 4.85
CA TYR A 3 -1.64 8.10 5.22
C TYR A 3 -1.60 8.00 6.76
N SER A 4 -2.56 7.32 7.39
CA SER A 4 -2.42 6.77 8.75
C SER A 4 -1.86 5.34 8.64
N ASN A 5 -1.12 4.88 9.66
CA ASN A 5 -0.59 3.51 9.71
C ASN A 5 -1.29 2.76 10.84
N ASP A 6 -2.35 2.03 10.49
CA ASP A 6 -3.19 1.38 11.48
C ASP A 6 -3.00 -0.15 11.39
N TYR A 7 -2.91 -0.82 12.54
CA TYR A 7 -2.91 -2.29 12.56
C TYR A 7 -4.36 -2.75 12.43
N ALA A 8 -4.70 -3.38 11.30
CA ALA A 8 -6.09 -3.75 11.01
C ALA A 8 -6.72 -4.61 12.12
N ALA A 9 -5.92 -5.47 12.76
CA ALA A 9 -6.38 -6.32 13.86
C ALA A 9 -6.84 -5.51 15.08
N ASP A 10 -6.05 -4.53 15.51
CA ASP A 10 -6.31 -3.73 16.70
C ASP A 10 -7.39 -2.68 16.43
N PHE A 11 -7.36 -2.09 15.24
CA PHE A 11 -8.35 -1.15 14.73
C PHE A 11 -9.78 -1.74 14.71
N VAL A 12 -9.91 -3.03 14.36
CA VAL A 12 -11.20 -3.73 14.37
C VAL A 12 -11.65 -4.07 15.79
N LYS A 13 -10.73 -4.51 16.66
CA LYS A 13 -11.05 -5.04 17.98
C LYS A 13 -11.34 -3.97 19.03
N SER A 14 -10.71 -2.79 18.92
CA SER A 14 -10.71 -1.81 20.00
C SER A 14 -11.14 -0.43 19.51
N VAL A 15 -12.24 0.08 20.09
CA VAL A 15 -12.68 1.47 19.90
C VAL A 15 -11.57 2.43 20.33
N LYS A 16 -10.94 2.17 21.48
CA LYS A 16 -9.83 2.97 22.00
C LYS A 16 -8.63 3.02 21.06
N ALA A 17 -8.27 1.88 20.44
CA ALA A 17 -7.18 1.84 19.47
C ALA A 17 -7.53 2.67 18.24
N ARG A 18 -8.74 2.48 17.70
CA ARG A 18 -9.23 3.26 16.56
C ARG A 18 -9.26 4.76 16.83
N ASP A 19 -9.76 5.20 17.98
CA ASP A 19 -9.83 6.62 18.34
C ASP A 19 -8.44 7.23 18.54
N SER A 20 -7.46 6.43 18.97
CA SER A 20 -6.08 6.87 19.16
C SER A 20 -5.24 6.87 17.88
N GLU A 21 -5.52 5.95 16.95
CA GLU A 21 -4.72 5.76 15.72
C GLU A 21 -5.32 6.52 14.52
N PHE A 22 -6.64 6.73 14.52
CA PHE A 22 -7.36 7.35 13.42
C PHE A 22 -8.20 8.55 13.88
N THR A 23 -7.65 9.75 13.69
CA THR A 23 -8.37 11.02 13.83
C THR A 23 -8.25 11.80 12.52
N THR A 24 -9.35 12.38 12.05
CA THR A 24 -9.38 13.14 10.78
C THR A 24 -10.40 14.28 10.83
N ASN A 25 -10.28 15.25 9.92
CA ASN A 25 -11.20 16.36 9.72
C ASN A 25 -11.51 16.58 8.22
N GLN A 26 -12.41 17.52 7.91
CA GLN A 26 -12.84 17.77 6.52
C GLN A 26 -11.71 18.27 5.59
N GLY A 27 -10.68 18.92 6.14
CA GLY A 27 -9.52 19.40 5.39
C GLY A 27 -8.55 18.32 4.94
N ASP A 28 -8.69 17.08 5.43
CA ASP A 28 -7.81 15.97 5.09
C ASP A 28 -8.15 15.29 3.74
N GLN A 29 -9.23 15.73 3.08
CA GLN A 29 -9.69 15.12 1.84
C GLN A 29 -8.85 15.55 0.61
N PRO A 30 -8.50 14.61 -0.30
CA PRO A 30 -8.78 13.18 -0.25
C PRO A 30 -7.86 12.41 0.71
N LEU A 31 -8.46 11.65 1.63
CA LEU A 31 -7.78 10.82 2.62
C LEU A 31 -7.71 9.35 2.17
N ILE A 32 -6.54 8.73 2.28
CA ILE A 32 -6.36 7.28 2.07
C ILE A 32 -5.78 6.66 3.33
N VAL A 33 -6.51 5.72 3.94
CA VAL A 33 -6.10 5.10 5.20
C VAL A 33 -5.24 3.88 4.89
N GLN A 34 -4.02 3.84 5.41
CA GLN A 34 -3.10 2.72 5.18
C GLN A 34 -3.15 1.73 6.33
N PHE A 35 -3.37 0.46 6.01
CA PHE A 35 -3.43 -0.62 6.99
C PHE A 35 -2.23 -1.54 6.86
N ALA A 36 -1.64 -1.92 7.99
CA ALA A 36 -0.82 -3.12 8.10
C ALA A 36 -1.75 -4.31 8.34
N ALA A 37 -1.71 -5.30 7.45
CA ALA A 37 -2.50 -6.51 7.58
C ALA A 37 -1.81 -7.72 6.98
N LYS A 38 -2.12 -8.90 7.52
CA LYS A 38 -1.62 -10.21 7.09
C LYS A 38 -2.75 -11.22 6.86
N GLU A 39 -3.99 -10.74 6.93
CA GLU A 39 -5.22 -11.51 6.80
C GLU A 39 -6.33 -10.61 6.24
N ALA A 40 -7.47 -11.22 5.92
CA ALA A 40 -8.72 -10.61 5.48
C ALA A 40 -9.29 -9.45 6.32
N GLN A 41 -8.70 -9.15 7.47
CA GLN A 41 -9.23 -8.25 8.49
C GLN A 41 -9.40 -6.80 7.98
N VAL A 42 -8.61 -6.37 6.98
CA VAL A 42 -8.77 -5.03 6.34
C VAL A 42 -10.18 -4.79 5.84
N SER A 43 -10.84 -5.84 5.35
CA SER A 43 -12.21 -5.76 4.86
C SER A 43 -13.18 -5.30 5.97
N ARG A 44 -12.92 -5.69 7.22
CA ARG A 44 -13.72 -5.27 8.39
C ARG A 44 -13.47 -3.81 8.78
N CYS A 45 -12.28 -3.27 8.54
CA CYS A 45 -11.96 -1.85 8.77
C CYS A 45 -12.78 -0.92 7.88
N ARG A 46 -13.22 -1.41 6.72
CA ARG A 46 -13.97 -0.67 5.70
C ARG A 46 -15.16 0.09 6.27
N LYS A 47 -15.95 -0.52 7.17
CA LYS A 47 -17.17 0.11 7.72
C LYS A 47 -16.85 1.37 8.53
N SER A 48 -15.74 1.36 9.27
CA SER A 48 -15.33 2.48 10.10
C SER A 48 -14.65 3.60 9.30
N VAL A 49 -13.97 3.24 8.20
CA VAL A 49 -13.15 4.19 7.43
C VAL A 49 -13.89 4.80 6.25
N CYS A 50 -14.74 4.05 5.55
CA CYS A 50 -15.44 4.52 4.35
C CYS A 50 -16.19 5.86 4.48
N PRO A 51 -16.81 6.19 5.62
CA PRO A 51 -17.48 7.49 5.78
C PRO A 51 -16.51 8.69 5.77
N PHE A 52 -15.24 8.48 6.10
CA PHE A 52 -14.26 9.54 6.33
C PHE A 52 -13.09 9.51 5.34
N ALA A 53 -12.97 8.47 4.52
CA ALA A 53 -11.86 8.32 3.58
C ALA A 53 -12.34 8.13 2.14
N SER A 54 -11.45 8.47 1.21
CA SER A 54 -11.62 8.24 -0.21
C SER A 54 -11.09 6.86 -0.64
N GLY A 55 -10.36 6.17 0.22
CA GLY A 55 -9.82 4.85 -0.08
C GLY A 55 -9.04 4.20 1.05
N ILE A 56 -8.61 2.97 0.79
CA ILE A 56 -7.75 2.16 1.66
C ILE A 56 -6.47 1.81 0.91
N ASP A 57 -5.34 1.84 1.61
CA ASP A 57 -4.06 1.34 1.13
C ASP A 57 -3.58 0.17 2.01
N LEU A 58 -2.98 -0.85 1.42
CA LEU A 58 -2.34 -1.94 2.15
C LEU A 58 -0.82 -1.74 2.21
N ASN A 59 -0.28 -1.71 3.42
CA ASN A 59 1.15 -1.60 3.65
C ASN A 59 1.85 -2.96 3.43
N CYS A 60 2.52 -3.08 2.30
CA CYS A 60 3.38 -4.19 1.91
C CYS A 60 4.86 -3.77 1.81
N GLY A 61 5.25 -2.69 2.51
CA GLY A 61 6.56 -2.05 2.33
C GLY A 61 7.33 -1.72 3.61
N CYS A 62 6.73 -1.87 4.79
CA CYS A 62 7.41 -1.58 6.05
C CYS A 62 8.59 -2.54 6.29
N PRO A 63 9.84 -2.05 6.44
CA PRO A 63 11.03 -2.89 6.65
C PRO A 63 11.34 -3.12 8.14
N GLN A 64 10.48 -2.70 9.07
CA GLN A 64 10.75 -2.86 10.50
C GLN A 64 10.81 -4.35 10.86
N ARG A 65 11.91 -4.78 11.49
CA ARG A 65 12.20 -6.20 11.78
C ARG A 65 11.05 -6.90 12.50
N TRP A 66 10.49 -6.25 13.52
CA TRP A 66 9.39 -6.80 14.29
C TRP A 66 8.11 -6.95 13.45
N ALA A 67 7.82 -6.00 12.55
CA ALA A 67 6.64 -6.05 11.69
C ALA A 67 6.77 -7.20 10.69
N MET A 68 7.95 -7.35 10.07
CA MET A 68 8.24 -8.46 9.16
C MET A 68 8.19 -9.82 9.88
N ALA A 69 8.77 -9.91 11.09
CA ALA A 69 8.70 -11.12 11.90
C ALA A 69 7.25 -11.49 12.27
N ALA A 70 6.38 -10.49 12.45
CA ALA A 70 4.95 -10.69 12.69
C ALA A 70 4.13 -10.95 11.41
N GLY A 71 4.75 -10.98 10.22
CA GLY A 71 4.10 -11.24 8.94
C GLY A 71 3.54 -10.02 8.21
N TYR A 72 3.90 -8.80 8.62
CA TYR A 72 3.43 -7.55 8.03
C TYR A 72 4.52 -6.85 7.20
N GLY A 73 4.11 -5.91 6.34
CA GLY A 73 5.03 -5.01 5.65
C GLY A 73 5.81 -5.71 4.53
N ALA A 74 7.11 -5.44 4.43
CA ALA A 74 7.92 -5.82 3.26
C ALA A 74 8.04 -7.34 3.04
N VAL A 75 7.77 -8.17 4.06
CA VAL A 75 7.72 -9.63 3.91
C VAL A 75 6.62 -10.09 2.95
N LEU A 76 5.58 -9.26 2.76
CA LEU A 76 4.45 -9.55 1.86
C LEU A 76 4.85 -9.55 0.38
N VAL A 77 6.02 -9.01 0.02
CA VAL A 77 6.53 -9.11 -1.36
C VAL A 77 6.75 -10.57 -1.79
N ASN A 78 6.90 -11.48 -0.83
CA ASN A 78 7.05 -12.91 -1.04
C ASN A 78 5.74 -13.69 -0.99
N GLN A 79 4.60 -13.01 -0.82
CA GLN A 79 3.28 -13.61 -0.62
C GLN A 79 2.24 -12.99 -1.55
N PRO A 80 2.43 -13.07 -2.89
CA PRO A 80 1.59 -12.34 -3.84
C PRO A 80 0.14 -12.82 -3.87
N GLU A 81 -0.12 -14.11 -3.62
CA GLU A 81 -1.48 -14.64 -3.50
C GLU A 81 -2.21 -14.06 -2.29
N LEU A 82 -1.54 -13.98 -1.14
CA LEU A 82 -2.11 -13.38 0.07
C LEU A 82 -2.49 -11.91 -0.17
N VAL A 83 -1.60 -11.13 -0.80
CA VAL A 83 -1.88 -9.73 -1.12
C VAL A 83 -3.07 -9.62 -2.07
N SER A 84 -3.10 -10.43 -3.13
CA SER A 84 -4.21 -10.51 -4.09
C SER A 84 -5.55 -10.83 -3.42
N ASP A 85 -5.54 -11.81 -2.50
CA ASP A 85 -6.73 -12.22 -1.76
C ASP A 85 -7.23 -11.13 -0.81
N ILE A 86 -6.34 -10.42 -0.11
CA ILE A 86 -6.71 -9.29 0.74
C ILE A 86 -7.35 -8.18 -0.12
N VAL A 87 -6.72 -7.82 -1.24
CA VAL A 87 -7.24 -6.80 -2.16
C VAL A 87 -8.63 -7.18 -2.66
N ARG A 88 -8.81 -8.41 -3.16
CA ARG A 88 -10.11 -8.89 -3.68
C ARG A 88 -11.20 -8.81 -2.62
N GLN A 89 -10.90 -9.19 -1.38
CA GLN A 89 -11.86 -9.14 -0.28
C GLN A 89 -12.25 -7.70 0.08
N VAL A 90 -11.29 -6.77 0.11
CA VAL A 90 -11.58 -5.35 0.35
C VAL A 90 -12.45 -4.81 -0.79
N ARG A 91 -12.10 -5.08 -2.05
CA ARG A 91 -12.87 -4.66 -3.23
C ARG A 91 -14.30 -5.19 -3.21
N ASN A 92 -14.51 -6.47 -2.90
CA ASN A 92 -15.84 -7.10 -2.83
C ASN A 92 -16.77 -6.47 -1.78
N GLN A 93 -16.22 -5.73 -0.80
CA GLN A 93 -17.01 -5.07 0.22
C GLN A 93 -17.23 -3.58 -0.05
N ILE A 94 -16.68 -3.03 -1.13
CA ILE A 94 -16.79 -1.61 -1.47
C ILE A 94 -17.89 -1.42 -2.52
N ASN A 95 -19.03 -0.89 -2.09
CA ASN A 95 -20.17 -0.58 -2.97
C ASN A 95 -20.07 0.83 -3.60
N LYS A 96 -19.02 1.60 -3.28
CA LYS A 96 -18.80 2.96 -3.77
C LYS A 96 -17.75 2.90 -4.89
N PRO A 97 -18.12 3.08 -6.17
CA PRO A 97 -17.17 2.93 -7.29
C PRO A 97 -15.96 3.86 -7.21
N SER A 98 -16.14 5.05 -6.63
CA SER A 98 -15.08 6.05 -6.48
C SER A 98 -14.14 5.78 -5.31
N PHE A 99 -14.39 4.75 -4.49
CA PHE A 99 -13.54 4.43 -3.34
C PHE A 99 -12.38 3.55 -3.79
N SER A 100 -11.16 4.05 -3.60
CA SER A 100 -9.96 3.41 -4.11
C SER A 100 -9.41 2.35 -3.17
N VAL A 101 -8.75 1.35 -3.74
CA VAL A 101 -7.94 0.37 -3.01
C VAL A 101 -6.56 0.38 -3.61
N SER A 102 -5.52 0.59 -2.83
CA SER A 102 -4.14 0.61 -3.31
C SER A 102 -3.22 -0.25 -2.47
N VAL A 103 -2.01 -0.48 -2.97
CA VAL A 103 -0.94 -1.16 -2.22
C VAL A 103 0.32 -0.31 -2.27
N LYS A 104 1.05 -0.24 -1.15
CA LYS A 104 2.40 0.35 -1.10
C LYS A 104 3.43 -0.74 -0.83
N ILE A 105 4.39 -0.88 -1.73
CA ILE A 105 5.43 -1.93 -1.68
C ILE A 105 6.84 -1.35 -1.57
N ARG A 106 7.78 -2.20 -1.16
CA ARG A 106 9.21 -2.11 -1.48
C ARG A 106 9.56 -3.18 -2.51
N ILE A 107 10.59 -2.94 -3.33
CA ILE A 107 11.01 -3.93 -4.33
C ILE A 107 11.70 -5.15 -3.70
N HIS A 108 11.62 -6.29 -4.35
CA HIS A 108 12.42 -7.47 -4.06
C HIS A 108 13.76 -7.40 -4.83
N SER A 109 14.81 -8.05 -4.33
CA SER A 109 16.13 -8.10 -4.99
C SER A 109 16.06 -8.76 -6.37
N ASP A 110 15.27 -9.83 -6.48
CA ASP A 110 14.75 -10.35 -7.74
C ASP A 110 13.51 -9.55 -8.18
N ILE A 111 13.67 -8.76 -9.25
CA ILE A 111 12.63 -7.90 -9.82
C ILE A 111 11.41 -8.68 -10.32
N THR A 112 11.61 -9.93 -10.78
CA THR A 112 10.52 -10.74 -11.35
C THR A 112 9.45 -11.05 -10.32
N ARG A 113 9.84 -11.24 -9.05
CA ARG A 113 8.93 -11.42 -7.91
C ARG A 113 8.11 -10.17 -7.62
N THR A 114 8.72 -9.00 -7.76
CA THR A 114 8.00 -7.73 -7.60
C THR A 114 6.97 -7.55 -8.70
N VAL A 115 7.33 -7.88 -9.95
CA VAL A 115 6.41 -7.84 -11.10
C VAL A 115 5.25 -8.83 -10.92
N ASP A 116 5.51 -10.06 -10.46
CA ASP A 116 4.46 -11.05 -10.17
C ASP A 116 3.45 -10.52 -9.14
N LEU A 117 3.94 -10.00 -8.02
CA LEU A 117 3.10 -9.35 -7.00
C LEU A 117 2.24 -8.23 -7.60
N CYS A 118 2.85 -7.32 -8.35
CA CYS A 118 2.15 -6.18 -8.92
C CYS A 118 1.06 -6.59 -9.90
N ARG A 119 1.33 -7.57 -10.79
CA ARG A 119 0.34 -8.07 -11.75
C ARG A 119 -0.82 -8.77 -11.06
N LYS A 120 -0.56 -9.54 -10.00
CA LYS A 120 -1.61 -10.18 -9.21
C LYS A 120 -2.45 -9.17 -8.44
N ALA A 121 -1.82 -8.12 -7.88
CA ALA A 121 -2.54 -7.02 -7.25
C ALA A 121 -3.41 -6.23 -8.25
N GLU A 122 -2.89 -5.96 -9.46
CA GLU A 122 -3.65 -5.36 -10.57
C GLU A 122 -4.87 -6.22 -10.93
N ALA A 123 -4.67 -7.53 -11.15
CA ALA A 123 -5.76 -8.46 -11.45
C ALA A 123 -6.79 -8.57 -10.30
N ALA A 124 -6.38 -8.35 -9.05
CA ALA A 124 -7.27 -8.29 -7.89
C ALA A 124 -8.07 -6.98 -7.79
N GLY A 125 -7.70 -5.95 -8.57
CA GLY A 125 -8.45 -4.71 -8.70
C GLY A 125 -7.94 -3.55 -7.84
N VAL A 126 -6.63 -3.44 -7.60
CA VAL A 126 -6.06 -2.20 -7.05
C VAL A 126 -6.21 -1.05 -8.05
N SER A 127 -6.41 0.16 -7.53
CA SER A 127 -6.55 1.41 -8.28
C SER A 127 -5.20 2.00 -8.69
N TRP A 128 -4.15 1.80 -7.89
CA TRP A 128 -2.76 2.12 -8.20
C TRP A 128 -1.81 1.31 -7.30
N ILE A 129 -0.52 1.33 -7.63
CA ILE A 129 0.54 0.77 -6.80
C ILE A 129 1.58 1.85 -6.49
N THR A 130 1.92 2.04 -5.21
CA THR A 130 3.03 2.89 -4.80
C THR A 130 4.28 2.03 -4.59
N VAL A 131 5.35 2.32 -5.31
CA VAL A 131 6.59 1.54 -5.29
C VAL A 131 7.72 2.35 -4.67
N HIS A 132 8.21 1.91 -3.51
CA HIS A 132 9.51 2.35 -3.02
C HIS A 132 10.59 1.52 -3.71
N GLY A 133 11.39 2.13 -4.58
CA GLY A 133 12.47 1.49 -5.33
C GLY A 133 13.69 1.07 -4.50
N ARG A 134 13.51 0.71 -3.24
CA ARG A 134 14.54 0.10 -2.39
C ARG A 134 14.05 -1.25 -1.92
N THR A 135 14.97 -2.19 -1.73
CA THR A 135 14.68 -3.41 -0.99
C THR A 135 14.46 -3.12 0.48
N HIS A 136 13.97 -4.10 1.24
CA HIS A 136 13.79 -3.95 2.68
C HIS A 136 15.12 -3.89 3.46
N GLU A 137 16.21 -4.39 2.89
CA GLU A 137 17.56 -4.36 3.46
C GLU A 137 18.23 -3.00 3.24
N GLU A 138 17.87 -2.33 2.14
CA GLU A 138 18.40 -1.02 1.76
C GLU A 138 17.79 0.11 2.61
N ARG A 139 18.67 0.86 3.27
CA ARG A 139 18.31 2.02 4.10
C ARG A 139 18.53 3.32 3.34
N ASN A 140 19.80 3.64 3.09
CA ASN A 140 20.26 4.90 2.49
C ASN A 140 20.84 4.70 1.09
N ASN A 141 20.76 3.50 0.53
CA ASN A 141 21.19 3.19 -0.83
C ASN A 141 20.41 4.03 -1.85
N PRO A 142 20.97 4.34 -3.02
CA PRO A 142 20.21 5.00 -4.08
C PRO A 142 18.92 4.24 -4.43
N VAL A 143 17.88 4.97 -4.84
CA VAL A 143 16.62 4.37 -5.28
C VAL A 143 16.81 3.78 -6.69
N HIS A 144 16.37 2.54 -6.86
CA HIS A 144 16.38 1.82 -8.14
C HIS A 144 15.20 2.26 -9.00
N TYR A 145 15.33 3.42 -9.65
CA TYR A 145 14.27 3.93 -10.54
C TYR A 145 14.02 3.06 -11.77
N ASP A 146 15.04 2.37 -12.29
CA ASP A 146 14.88 1.43 -13.41
C ASP A 146 13.99 0.23 -13.04
N ALA A 147 14.02 -0.22 -11.77
CA ALA A 147 13.11 -1.22 -11.27
C ALA A 147 11.67 -0.70 -11.24
N ILE A 148 11.44 0.54 -10.81
CA ILE A 148 10.12 1.18 -10.84
C ILE A 148 9.61 1.31 -12.28
N LYS A 149 10.48 1.69 -13.22
CA LYS A 149 10.15 1.77 -14.65
C LYS A 149 9.74 0.41 -15.20
N THR A 150 10.51 -0.63 -14.92
CA THR A 150 10.19 -2.03 -15.31
C THR A 150 8.82 -2.45 -14.78
N ILE A 151 8.50 -2.12 -13.52
CA ILE A 151 7.19 -2.40 -12.92
C ILE A 151 6.09 -1.60 -13.64
N LYS A 152 6.28 -0.30 -13.90
CA LYS A 152 5.29 0.54 -14.59
C LYS A 152 4.98 0.03 -16.00
N GLU A 153 5.98 -0.41 -16.74
CA GLU A 153 5.85 -0.98 -18.09
C GLU A 153 5.11 -2.34 -18.07
N SER A 154 5.15 -3.05 -16.93
CA SER A 154 4.50 -4.35 -16.78
C SER A 154 3.02 -4.30 -16.40
N LEU A 155 2.47 -3.09 -16.13
CA LEU A 155 1.12 -2.85 -15.61
C LEU A 155 0.37 -1.82 -16.45
N SER A 156 -0.95 -1.97 -16.52
CA SER A 156 -1.85 -1.01 -17.15
C SER A 156 -2.25 0.15 -16.22
N LEU A 157 -2.25 -0.09 -14.90
CA LEU A 157 -2.63 0.91 -13.90
C LEU A 157 -1.53 1.96 -13.59
N PRO A 158 -1.89 3.06 -12.90
CA PRO A 158 -0.91 4.05 -12.43
C PRO A 158 0.07 3.46 -11.41
N VAL A 159 1.35 3.80 -11.56
CA VAL A 159 2.41 3.48 -10.58
C VAL A 159 2.95 4.77 -10.00
N VAL A 160 2.96 4.88 -8.67
CA VAL A 160 3.49 6.03 -7.94
C VAL A 160 4.91 5.71 -7.46
N ALA A 161 5.90 6.39 -8.02
CA ALA A 161 7.30 6.26 -7.59
C ALA A 161 7.51 6.88 -6.20
N ASN A 162 8.24 6.19 -5.32
CA ASN A 162 8.54 6.64 -3.97
C ASN A 162 10.01 6.40 -3.60
N GLY A 163 10.60 7.36 -2.89
CA GLY A 163 11.99 7.34 -2.43
C GLY A 163 12.81 8.48 -3.04
N ASP A 164 13.62 9.14 -2.21
CA ASP A 164 14.62 10.15 -2.59
C ASP A 164 14.16 11.34 -3.47
N ILE A 165 12.87 11.65 -3.49
CA ILE A 165 12.36 12.90 -4.07
C ILE A 165 12.53 14.01 -3.04
N LYS A 166 13.44 14.96 -3.30
CA LYS A 166 13.77 16.07 -2.39
C LYS A 166 13.23 17.42 -2.86
N SER A 167 12.74 17.51 -4.09
CA SER A 167 12.23 18.75 -4.66
C SER A 167 11.10 18.52 -5.66
N LEU A 168 10.25 19.52 -5.86
CA LEU A 168 9.22 19.50 -6.91
C LEU A 168 9.81 19.35 -8.32
N ARG A 169 11.07 19.78 -8.51
CA ARG A 169 11.79 19.65 -9.79
C ARG A 169 12.07 18.19 -10.13
N GLU A 170 12.42 17.38 -9.14
CA GLU A 170 12.70 15.94 -9.31
C GLU A 170 11.44 15.14 -9.67
N VAL A 171 10.26 15.56 -9.19
CA VAL A 171 8.97 14.90 -9.51
C VAL A 171 8.72 14.85 -11.02
N ARG A 172 9.09 15.90 -11.77
CA ARG A 172 8.80 16.01 -13.21
C ARG A 172 9.56 15.00 -14.07
N ILE A 173 10.62 14.39 -13.55
CA ILE A 173 11.43 13.40 -14.28
C ILE A 173 10.69 12.06 -14.40
N PHE A 174 9.74 11.78 -13.49
CA PHE A 174 9.07 10.48 -13.37
C PHE A 174 7.62 10.48 -13.88
N ILE A 175 7.13 11.60 -14.42
CA ILE A 175 5.79 11.70 -15.04
C ILE A 175 5.96 11.56 -16.56
N ARG A 176 6.09 10.32 -17.06
CA ARG A 176 5.90 9.97 -18.47
C ARG A 176 5.26 8.60 -18.59
#